data_AF-A0A317QS38-F1
#
_entry.id   AF-A0A317QS38-F1
#
_cell.length_a   1.000
_cell.length_b   1.000
_cell.length_c   1.000
_cell.angle_alpha   90.00
_cell.angle_beta   90.00
_cell.angle_gamma   90.00
#
_symmetry.space_group_name_H-M   'P 1'
#
loop_
_entity.id
_entity.type
_entity.pdbx_description
1 polymer ?
#
loop_
_entity_poly.entity_id
_entity_poly.type
_entity_poly.pdbx_seq_one_letter_code
_entity_poly.pdbx_strand_id
1 'polypeptide(L)'
;MSGPCGEGGPRGGVVGRVRDDLVARGLLDGLAAAFLAGVTRFATPPAAELDALRADAEALAARLRAGEAGEDDLPLLTRVAYSAGHGGVLAAHGVRTPSYDVLGSYRDNLTTPVGPRLAERPRAGDRRWRVLGRDVGFPVGVPACVLNGGEEWVRFHARNGFSVLTYKTVRSRAHEPNAQPNWTFAPRPAGETVVSDPWDWTPPGDPGVSTVNSFGVPSPAPEEWMPDLERSLAAVDDDQLLLVSVMGSGDGTALVDDFARVACTAQEAGATVVELNLSCPNTLSGSPDGVKPPLCLDADATLAVVEGVRRALDDRTGLVAKLSWLDGPALAALVPRLAPLVDGVAGINTVASRVVRSDGQPTFPGRAVAGLSGAAVRDAALDATRRLVALRDAGGHRFDVLAMGGVTDVASFAALYDAGADAVQAASGAFADPFLARDCIAALGDALPRSVPR
;
A
#
# COMPACT_ATOMS: atom_id res chain seq x y z
N MET A 1 24.80 -0.95 -54.23
CA MET A 1 24.68 0.34 -53.50
C MET A 1 23.66 0.14 -52.40
N SER A 2 24.16 -0.20 -51.22
CA SER A 2 23.39 -0.50 -50.03
C SER A 2 23.28 0.78 -49.23
N GLY A 3 22.09 1.38 -49.16
CA GLY A 3 21.82 2.51 -48.27
C GLY A 3 21.48 1.97 -46.87
N PRO A 4 22.04 2.53 -45.78
CA PRO A 4 21.66 2.13 -44.44
C PRO A 4 20.30 2.75 -44.11
N CYS A 5 19.31 1.90 -43.78
CA CYS A 5 18.12 2.33 -43.04
C CYS A 5 18.59 2.83 -41.67
N GLY A 6 18.51 4.14 -41.45
CA GLY A 6 18.77 4.73 -40.15
C GLY A 6 17.69 4.31 -39.15
N GLU A 7 18.10 3.62 -38.10
CA GLU A 7 17.34 3.49 -36.86
C GLU A 7 17.31 4.85 -36.16
N GLY A 8 16.28 5.63 -36.43
CA GLY A 8 15.99 6.86 -35.70
C GLY A 8 15.30 6.55 -34.38
N GLY A 9 16.04 6.13 -33.35
CA GLY A 9 15.57 6.19 -31.97
C GLY A 9 15.28 7.65 -31.57
N PRO A 10 14.31 7.93 -30.68
CA PRO A 10 14.01 9.30 -30.26
C PRO A 10 15.27 9.95 -29.68
N ARG A 11 15.63 11.12 -30.22
CA ARG A 11 16.79 11.90 -29.78
C ARG A 11 16.55 12.36 -28.33
N GLY A 12 17.18 11.70 -27.37
CA GLY A 12 17.16 12.06 -25.95
C GLY A 12 16.85 10.88 -25.04
N GLY A 13 17.64 10.69 -23.97
CA GLY A 13 17.37 9.73 -22.90
C GLY A 13 16.02 9.96 -22.22
N VAL A 14 15.71 9.23 -21.14
CA VAL A 14 14.38 9.34 -20.50
C VAL A 14 14.12 10.76 -20.00
N VAL A 15 15.16 11.45 -19.53
CA VAL A 15 15.10 12.85 -19.10
C VAL A 15 14.70 13.78 -20.26
N GLY A 16 15.24 13.57 -21.46
CA GLY A 16 14.88 14.35 -22.64
C GLY A 16 13.41 14.18 -23.04
N ARG A 17 12.89 12.95 -22.98
CA ARG A 17 11.47 12.68 -23.29
C ARG A 17 10.52 13.26 -22.25
N VAL A 18 10.87 13.18 -20.96
CA VAL A 18 10.11 13.83 -19.88
C VAL A 18 10.12 15.35 -20.06
N ARG A 19 11.28 15.95 -20.37
CA ARG A 19 11.39 17.38 -20.69
C ARG A 19 10.44 17.77 -21.82
N ASP A 20 10.46 17.03 -22.93
CA ASP A 20 9.62 17.33 -24.09
C ASP A 20 8.13 17.30 -23.77
N ASP A 21 7.69 16.36 -22.94
CA ASP A 21 6.30 16.30 -22.50
C ASP A 21 5.95 17.44 -21.52
N LEU A 22 6.87 17.79 -20.60
CA LEU A 22 6.70 18.97 -19.74
C LEU A 22 6.58 20.27 -20.56
N VAL A 23 7.36 20.42 -21.64
CA VAL A 23 7.28 21.56 -22.56
C VAL A 23 5.96 21.54 -23.33
N ALA A 24 5.59 20.39 -23.91
CA ALA A 24 4.37 20.24 -24.69
C ALA A 24 3.10 20.57 -23.88
N ARG A 25 3.12 20.28 -22.57
CA ARG A 25 2.02 20.59 -21.64
C ARG A 25 2.11 21.98 -21.00
N GLY A 26 3.14 22.77 -21.31
CA GLY A 26 3.35 24.09 -20.70
C GLY A 26 3.70 24.05 -19.20
N LEU A 27 4.22 22.92 -18.70
CA LEU A 27 4.51 22.69 -17.28
C LEU A 27 5.94 23.10 -16.89
N LEU A 28 6.87 23.18 -17.86
CA LEU A 28 8.28 23.46 -17.56
C LEU A 28 8.51 24.87 -16.99
N ASP A 29 7.77 25.88 -17.48
CA ASP A 29 8.01 27.27 -17.07
C ASP A 29 7.68 27.54 -15.60
N GLY A 30 6.66 26.88 -15.07
CA GLY A 30 6.23 26.97 -13.67
C GLY A 30 6.78 25.88 -12.75
N LEU A 31 7.63 24.97 -13.25
CA LEU A 31 8.00 23.73 -12.55
C LEU A 31 8.59 23.98 -11.15
N ALA A 32 9.56 24.88 -11.03
CA ALA A 32 10.19 25.20 -9.75
C ALA A 32 9.20 25.85 -8.75
N ALA A 33 8.31 26.71 -9.23
CA ALA A 33 7.30 27.34 -8.39
C ALA A 33 6.23 26.33 -7.92
N ALA A 34 5.80 25.43 -8.80
CA ALA A 34 4.88 24.35 -8.49
C ALA A 34 5.49 23.36 -7.48
N PHE A 35 6.77 23.00 -7.66
CA PHE A 35 7.52 22.20 -6.70
C PHE A 35 7.55 22.85 -5.31
N LEU A 36 7.89 24.15 -5.25
CA LEU A 36 7.91 24.89 -3.99
C LEU A 36 6.52 24.95 -3.33
N ALA A 37 5.47 25.18 -4.11
CA ALA A 37 4.09 25.15 -3.61
C ALA A 37 3.72 23.78 -3.02
N GLY A 38 4.19 22.69 -3.64
CA GLY A 38 4.00 21.33 -3.15
C GLY A 38 4.73 21.05 -1.84
N VAL A 39 6.04 21.36 -1.75
CA VAL A 39 6.82 21.14 -0.51
C VAL A 39 6.33 22.01 0.64
N THR A 40 5.78 23.19 0.38
CA THR A 40 5.22 24.07 1.42
C THR A 40 3.72 23.87 1.69
N ARG A 41 3.07 22.90 1.03
CA ARG A 41 1.59 22.78 1.03
C ARG A 41 1.00 22.61 2.43
N PHE A 42 1.64 21.79 3.26
CA PHE A 42 1.12 21.42 4.58
C PHE A 42 1.92 22.00 5.75
N ALA A 43 3.16 22.40 5.49
CA ALA A 43 4.10 22.93 6.45
C ALA A 43 5.27 23.58 5.70
N THR A 44 6.00 24.50 6.34
CA THR A 44 7.14 25.18 5.70
C THR A 44 8.45 24.61 6.23
N PRO A 45 9.39 24.19 5.36
CA PRO A 45 10.73 23.82 5.78
C PRO A 45 11.47 24.99 6.46
N PRO A 46 12.50 24.73 7.28
CA PRO A 46 13.41 25.77 7.73
C PRO A 46 13.96 26.60 6.57
N ALA A 47 14.15 27.92 6.77
CA ALA A 47 14.50 28.85 5.69
C ALA A 47 15.70 28.38 4.85
N ALA A 48 16.77 27.92 5.50
CA ALA A 48 17.97 27.42 4.81
C ALA A 48 17.69 26.18 3.93
N GLU A 49 16.81 25.29 4.38
CA GLU A 49 16.41 24.10 3.61
C GLU A 49 15.52 24.51 2.43
N LEU A 50 14.56 25.42 2.66
CA LEU A 50 13.68 25.93 1.61
C LEU A 50 14.46 26.67 0.51
N ASP A 51 15.47 27.45 0.89
CA ASP A 51 16.35 28.16 -0.06
C ASP A 51 17.18 27.18 -0.90
N ALA A 52 17.68 26.10 -0.29
CA ALA A 52 18.39 25.05 -1.02
C ALA A 52 17.47 24.31 -2.00
N LEU A 53 16.26 23.92 -1.56
CA LEU A 53 15.25 23.27 -2.42
C LEU A 53 14.86 24.16 -3.62
N ARG A 54 14.74 25.48 -3.39
CA ARG A 54 14.48 26.47 -4.45
C ARG A 54 15.62 26.52 -5.46
N ALA A 55 16.85 26.67 -4.98
CA ALA A 55 18.03 26.76 -5.83
C ALA A 55 18.20 25.51 -6.71
N ASP A 56 18.02 24.32 -6.14
CA ASP A 56 18.09 23.05 -6.86
C ASP A 56 17.02 22.95 -7.95
N ALA A 57 15.77 23.29 -7.62
CA ALA A 57 14.66 23.22 -8.58
C ALA A 57 14.78 24.25 -9.71
N GLU A 58 15.23 25.48 -9.40
CA GLU A 58 15.49 26.52 -10.40
C GLU A 58 16.64 26.14 -11.32
N ALA A 59 17.74 25.61 -10.77
CA ALA A 59 18.88 25.14 -11.54
C ALA A 59 18.51 23.96 -12.45
N LEU A 60 17.73 22.99 -11.95
CA LEU A 60 17.19 21.91 -12.77
C LEU A 60 16.31 22.45 -13.90
N ALA A 61 15.37 23.34 -13.60
CA ALA A 61 14.48 23.92 -14.61
C ALA A 61 15.26 24.70 -15.68
N ALA A 62 16.35 25.37 -15.33
CA ALA A 62 17.24 26.03 -16.29
C ALA A 62 17.93 25.02 -17.21
N ARG A 63 18.53 23.94 -16.67
CA ARG A 63 19.15 22.88 -17.47
C ARG A 63 18.15 22.19 -18.41
N LEU A 64 16.93 21.92 -17.93
CA LEU A 64 15.85 21.37 -18.75
C LEU A 64 15.51 22.30 -19.92
N ARG A 65 15.35 23.61 -19.69
CA ARG A 65 15.06 24.59 -20.76
C ARG A 65 16.19 24.70 -21.78
N ALA A 66 17.44 24.64 -21.33
CA ALA A 66 18.62 24.67 -22.19
C ALA A 66 18.82 23.35 -22.98
N GLY A 67 18.10 22.28 -22.61
CA GLY A 67 18.31 20.95 -23.16
C GLY A 67 19.62 20.29 -22.69
N GLU A 68 20.17 20.77 -21.58
CA GLU A 68 21.44 20.35 -20.98
C GLU A 68 21.25 19.30 -19.88
N ALA A 69 20.01 19.07 -19.43
CA ALA A 69 19.71 18.07 -18.41
C ALA A 69 19.97 16.64 -18.91
N GLY A 70 20.65 15.84 -18.09
CA GLY A 70 21.07 14.47 -18.41
C GLY A 70 20.50 13.43 -17.43
N GLU A 71 20.91 12.17 -17.59
CA GLU A 71 20.44 11.07 -16.72
C GLU A 71 20.78 11.30 -15.23
N ASP A 72 21.88 12.00 -14.93
CA ASP A 72 22.26 12.37 -13.56
C ASP A 72 21.23 13.33 -12.89
N ASP A 73 20.41 14.03 -13.69
CA ASP A 73 19.34 14.88 -13.20
C ASP A 73 18.06 14.09 -12.87
N LEU A 74 17.93 12.83 -13.30
CA LEU A 74 16.71 12.04 -13.16
C LEU A 74 16.21 11.94 -11.71
N PRO A 75 17.06 11.72 -10.69
CA PRO A 75 16.61 11.68 -9.30
C PRO A 75 15.98 13.01 -8.84
N LEU A 76 16.61 14.14 -9.17
CA LEU A 76 16.10 15.45 -8.80
C LEU A 76 14.85 15.79 -9.61
N LEU A 77 14.83 15.51 -10.91
CA LEU A 77 13.65 15.65 -11.76
C LEU A 77 12.47 14.84 -11.25
N THR A 78 12.71 13.62 -10.79
CA THR A 78 11.66 12.76 -10.23
C THR A 78 11.03 13.40 -9.00
N ARG A 79 11.85 13.88 -8.04
CA ARG A 79 11.36 14.58 -6.85
C ARG A 79 10.60 15.86 -7.23
N VAL A 80 11.22 16.69 -8.08
CA VAL A 80 10.68 18.01 -8.46
C VAL A 80 9.35 17.86 -9.19
N ALA A 81 9.28 17.02 -10.22
CA ALA A 81 8.05 16.82 -10.99
C ALA A 81 6.97 16.12 -10.16
N TYR A 82 7.30 15.13 -9.34
CA TYR A 82 6.31 14.49 -8.46
C TYR A 82 5.69 15.49 -7.48
N SER A 83 6.52 16.22 -6.73
CA SER A 83 6.05 17.22 -5.75
C SER A 83 5.42 18.45 -6.40
N ALA A 84 5.63 18.69 -7.70
CA ALA A 84 4.90 19.68 -8.48
C ALA A 84 3.50 19.20 -8.95
N GLY A 85 3.10 17.95 -8.62
CA GLY A 85 1.84 17.36 -9.10
C GLY A 85 1.92 16.85 -10.54
N HIS A 86 3.12 16.51 -11.02
CA HIS A 86 3.38 16.06 -12.39
C HIS A 86 3.91 14.61 -12.44
N GLY A 87 3.66 13.82 -11.39
CA GLY A 87 4.05 12.41 -11.32
C GLY A 87 3.56 11.58 -12.52
N GLY A 88 2.36 11.88 -13.04
CA GLY A 88 1.81 11.23 -14.24
C GLY A 88 2.67 11.41 -15.51
N VAL A 89 3.41 12.52 -15.63
CA VAL A 89 4.35 12.72 -16.75
C VAL A 89 5.53 11.76 -16.62
N LEU A 90 6.10 11.62 -15.43
CA LEU A 90 7.18 10.66 -15.16
C LEU A 90 6.73 9.22 -15.46
N ALA A 91 5.55 8.85 -14.95
CA ALA A 91 4.98 7.52 -15.15
C ALA A 91 4.71 7.18 -16.62
N ALA A 92 4.26 8.14 -17.43
CA ALA A 92 4.03 7.94 -18.86
C ALA A 92 5.31 7.55 -19.63
N HIS A 93 6.49 7.94 -19.11
CA HIS A 93 7.79 7.60 -19.69
C HIS A 93 8.49 6.43 -18.98
N GLY A 94 7.76 5.68 -18.14
CA GLY A 94 8.29 4.52 -17.43
C GLY A 94 9.27 4.85 -16.30
N VAL A 95 9.35 6.11 -15.88
CA VAL A 95 10.21 6.53 -14.76
C VAL A 95 9.62 6.04 -13.45
N ARG A 96 10.42 5.33 -12.66
CA ARG A 96 10.05 4.85 -11.33
C ARG A 96 9.67 6.06 -10.46
N THR A 97 8.41 6.11 -10.06
CA THR A 97 7.77 7.25 -9.37
C THR A 97 6.79 6.70 -8.35
N PRO A 98 6.58 7.35 -7.19
CA PRO A 98 5.60 6.87 -6.23
C PRO A 98 4.21 6.84 -6.86
N SER A 99 3.44 5.78 -6.61
CA SER A 99 2.19 5.55 -7.34
C SER A 99 1.00 6.38 -6.86
N TYR A 100 1.09 7.03 -5.70
CA TYR A 100 0.02 7.79 -5.04
C TYR A 100 0.41 9.25 -4.91
N ASP A 101 -0.48 10.22 -5.17
CA ASP A 101 -0.20 11.64 -4.95
C ASP A 101 -0.45 12.02 -3.47
N VAL A 102 0.63 12.19 -2.71
CA VAL A 102 0.58 12.55 -1.28
C VAL A 102 0.13 14.00 -1.02
N LEU A 103 0.08 14.86 -2.04
CA LEU A 103 -0.38 16.25 -1.94
C LEU A 103 -1.88 16.37 -2.25
N GLY A 104 -2.37 15.52 -3.16
CA GLY A 104 -3.77 15.41 -3.55
C GLY A 104 -4.67 14.80 -2.47
N SER A 105 -5.97 15.06 -2.58
CA SER A 105 -6.93 14.52 -1.62
C SER A 105 -7.09 13.00 -1.77
N TYR A 106 -7.60 12.33 -0.74
CA TYR A 106 -7.96 10.91 -0.84
C TYR A 106 -8.93 10.64 -2.00
N ARG A 107 -9.91 11.53 -2.22
CA ARG A 107 -10.90 11.37 -3.29
C ARG A 107 -10.28 11.49 -4.68
N ASP A 108 -9.38 12.46 -4.89
CA ASP A 108 -8.71 12.64 -6.19
C ASP A 108 -7.85 11.43 -6.55
N ASN A 109 -7.28 10.78 -5.53
CA ASN A 109 -6.46 9.59 -5.70
C ASN A 109 -7.26 8.31 -5.97
N LEU A 110 -8.56 8.24 -5.69
CA LEU A 110 -9.34 6.99 -5.81
C LEU A 110 -9.30 6.37 -7.21
N THR A 111 -9.18 7.20 -8.24
CA THR A 111 -9.24 6.77 -9.64
C THR A 111 -7.96 7.08 -10.43
N THR A 112 -6.91 7.60 -9.77
CA THR A 112 -5.73 8.15 -10.45
C THR A 112 -4.42 7.56 -9.92
N PRO A 113 -4.08 6.29 -10.23
CA PRO A 113 -2.73 5.79 -10.00
C PRO A 113 -1.72 6.60 -10.84
N VAL A 114 -0.74 7.24 -10.21
CA VAL A 114 0.26 8.12 -10.86
C VAL A 114 1.62 7.45 -11.08
N GLY A 115 1.72 6.13 -10.86
CA GLY A 115 2.95 5.35 -11.06
C GLY A 115 3.07 4.76 -12.48
N PRO A 116 4.28 4.37 -12.92
CA PRO A 116 4.47 3.76 -14.24
C PRO A 116 3.76 2.41 -14.37
N ARG A 117 3.32 2.12 -15.60
CA ARG A 117 2.62 0.88 -15.97
C ARG A 117 3.52 0.03 -16.87
N LEU A 118 3.53 -1.28 -16.65
CA LEU A 118 4.18 -2.22 -17.56
C LEU A 118 3.34 -2.38 -18.85
N ALA A 119 4.03 -2.53 -19.98
CA ALA A 119 3.37 -2.78 -21.27
C ALA A 119 2.67 -4.14 -21.29
N GLU A 120 3.28 -5.14 -20.65
CA GLU A 120 2.76 -6.49 -20.48
C GLU A 120 2.87 -6.91 -19.02
N ARG A 121 1.90 -7.70 -18.56
CA ARG A 121 1.88 -8.23 -17.19
C ARG A 121 2.98 -9.29 -17.03
N PRO A 122 3.91 -9.14 -16.07
CA PRO A 122 4.93 -10.15 -15.81
C PRO A 122 4.30 -11.41 -15.20
N ARG A 123 4.82 -12.59 -15.56
CA ARG A 123 4.34 -13.90 -15.09
C ARG A 123 5.52 -14.82 -14.81
N ALA A 124 5.38 -15.70 -13.80
CA ALA A 124 6.33 -16.77 -13.50
C ALA A 124 6.06 -18.03 -14.35
N GLY A 125 5.95 -17.84 -15.67
CA GLY A 125 5.53 -18.89 -16.61
C GLY A 125 4.16 -19.51 -16.24
N ASP A 126 4.08 -20.84 -16.32
CA ASP A 126 2.87 -21.61 -15.99
C ASP A 126 2.78 -22.02 -14.51
N ARG A 127 3.78 -21.67 -13.69
CA ARG A 127 3.80 -22.02 -12.26
C ARG A 127 2.69 -21.27 -11.53
N ARG A 128 2.08 -21.92 -10.54
CA ARG A 128 1.05 -21.33 -9.67
C ARG A 128 1.36 -21.61 -8.22
N TRP A 129 0.77 -20.84 -7.31
CA TRP A 129 0.87 -21.03 -5.86
C TRP A 129 -0.53 -21.12 -5.26
N ARG A 130 -0.71 -21.95 -4.24
CA ARG A 130 -1.99 -22.06 -3.55
C ARG A 130 -2.06 -21.01 -2.43
N VAL A 131 -3.05 -20.13 -2.50
CA VAL A 131 -3.35 -19.11 -1.48
C VAL A 131 -4.85 -19.07 -1.25
N LEU A 132 -5.28 -19.24 -0.01
CA LEU A 132 -6.68 -19.25 0.45
C LEU A 132 -7.55 -20.18 -0.41
N GLY A 133 -7.02 -21.39 -0.64
CA GLY A 133 -7.69 -22.41 -1.44
C GLY A 133 -7.83 -22.05 -2.93
N ARG A 134 -7.03 -21.13 -3.47
CA ARG A 134 -7.05 -20.72 -4.89
C ARG A 134 -5.66 -20.70 -5.48
N ASP A 135 -5.57 -20.87 -6.80
CA ASP A 135 -4.29 -20.82 -7.50
C ASP A 135 -4.01 -19.40 -7.96
N VAL A 136 -2.83 -18.88 -7.61
CA VAL A 136 -2.38 -17.53 -7.97
C VAL A 136 -1.09 -17.57 -8.79
N GLY A 137 -0.90 -16.58 -9.66
CA GLY A 137 0.23 -16.50 -10.59
C GLY A 137 1.59 -16.37 -9.90
N PHE A 138 1.69 -15.52 -8.87
CA PHE A 138 2.86 -15.42 -8.00
C PHE A 138 2.38 -14.88 -6.63
N PRO A 139 2.85 -15.37 -5.47
CA PRO A 139 2.24 -15.07 -4.18
C PRO A 139 2.65 -13.68 -3.62
N VAL A 140 2.80 -12.68 -4.49
CA VAL A 140 3.04 -11.27 -4.14
C VAL A 140 1.75 -10.46 -4.30
N GLY A 141 1.53 -9.54 -3.36
CA GLY A 141 0.27 -8.84 -3.25
C GLY A 141 0.36 -7.38 -2.81
N VAL A 142 -0.80 -6.73 -2.79
CA VAL A 142 -1.00 -5.40 -2.19
C VAL A 142 -2.08 -5.54 -1.13
N PRO A 143 -1.80 -5.21 0.14
CA PRO A 143 -2.76 -5.41 1.22
C PRO A 143 -3.85 -4.35 1.17
N ALA A 144 -4.87 -4.47 2.04
CA ALA A 144 -5.88 -3.43 2.15
C ALA A 144 -5.24 -2.08 2.52
N CYS A 145 -5.21 -1.15 1.57
CA CYS A 145 -4.71 0.21 1.71
C CYS A 145 -5.29 1.10 0.60
N VAL A 146 -4.91 2.37 0.56
CA VAL A 146 -5.42 3.31 -0.45
C VAL A 146 -5.02 2.96 -1.89
N LEU A 147 -4.00 2.12 -2.07
CA LEU A 147 -3.52 1.68 -3.38
C LEU A 147 -4.40 0.60 -4.04
N ASN A 148 -5.49 0.17 -3.40
CA ASN A 148 -6.55 -0.65 -4.00
C ASN A 148 -7.92 -0.01 -3.70
N GLY A 149 -7.98 1.33 -3.79
CA GLY A 149 -9.15 2.12 -3.43
C GLY A 149 -10.35 2.00 -4.40
N GLY A 150 -10.11 1.44 -5.59
CA GLY A 150 -11.13 1.18 -6.60
C GLY A 150 -10.57 0.48 -7.85
N GLU A 151 -11.39 0.35 -8.89
CA GLU A 151 -11.10 -0.41 -10.11
C GLU A 151 -9.76 -0.04 -10.77
N GLU A 152 -9.49 1.25 -10.96
CA GLU A 152 -8.28 1.72 -11.65
C GLU A 152 -7.01 1.30 -10.92
N TRP A 153 -7.05 1.28 -9.58
CA TRP A 153 -5.96 0.84 -8.73
C TRP A 153 -5.77 -0.68 -8.76
N VAL A 154 -6.87 -1.43 -8.67
CA VAL A 154 -6.83 -2.90 -8.79
C VAL A 154 -6.25 -3.30 -10.15
N ARG A 155 -6.74 -2.70 -11.23
CA ARG A 155 -6.24 -2.91 -12.60
C ARG A 155 -4.77 -2.51 -12.74
N PHE A 156 -4.36 -1.41 -12.12
CA PHE A 156 -2.97 -0.95 -12.12
C PHE A 156 -2.03 -1.97 -11.49
N HIS A 157 -2.30 -2.43 -10.27
CA HIS A 157 -1.46 -3.42 -9.60
C HIS A 157 -1.52 -4.79 -10.26
N ALA A 158 -2.70 -5.21 -10.71
CA ALA A 158 -2.87 -6.45 -11.45
C ALA A 158 -1.98 -6.50 -12.69
N ARG A 159 -1.98 -5.44 -13.50
CA ARG A 159 -1.14 -5.32 -14.71
C ARG A 159 0.34 -5.21 -14.40
N ASN A 160 0.71 -4.65 -13.25
CA ASN A 160 2.10 -4.59 -12.81
C ASN A 160 2.62 -5.89 -12.17
N GLY A 161 1.81 -6.96 -12.14
CA GLY A 161 2.26 -8.30 -11.77
C GLY A 161 1.82 -8.79 -10.39
N PHE A 162 1.11 -7.98 -9.60
CA PHE A 162 0.60 -8.41 -8.31
C PHE A 162 -0.57 -9.39 -8.50
N SER A 163 -0.59 -10.48 -7.73
CA SER A 163 -1.62 -11.53 -7.86
C SER A 163 -2.42 -11.77 -6.57
N VAL A 164 -2.01 -11.24 -5.42
CA VAL A 164 -2.78 -11.33 -4.16
C VAL A 164 -3.19 -9.94 -3.69
N LEU A 165 -4.24 -9.41 -4.29
CA LEU A 165 -4.74 -8.05 -4.05
C LEU A 165 -5.80 -8.07 -2.95
N THR A 166 -5.88 -6.99 -2.20
CA THR A 166 -6.99 -6.77 -1.25
C THR A 166 -7.62 -5.42 -1.54
N TYR A 167 -8.88 -5.44 -1.99
CA TYR A 167 -9.71 -4.25 -2.12
C TYR A 167 -9.78 -3.53 -0.78
N LYS A 168 -9.60 -2.21 -0.84
CA LYS A 168 -9.46 -1.34 0.32
C LYS A 168 -10.62 -1.54 1.31
N THR A 169 -10.31 -1.41 2.60
CA THR A 169 -11.31 -1.62 3.68
C THR A 169 -12.55 -0.75 3.51
N VAL A 170 -13.71 -1.38 3.31
CA VAL A 170 -15.03 -0.72 3.24
C VAL A 170 -15.81 -0.86 4.54
N ARG A 171 -16.82 0.00 4.70
CA ARG A 171 -17.71 0.04 5.87
C ARG A 171 -19.16 -0.06 5.40
N SER A 172 -20.08 -0.34 6.33
CA SER A 172 -21.52 -0.36 6.03
C SER A 172 -22.14 1.03 5.81
N ARG A 173 -21.34 2.10 5.87
CA ARG A 173 -21.75 3.50 5.71
C ARG A 173 -20.57 4.32 5.22
N ALA A 174 -20.87 5.45 4.59
CA ALA A 174 -19.84 6.41 4.23
C ALA A 174 -19.03 6.86 5.46
N HIS A 175 -17.73 7.05 5.26
CA HIS A 175 -16.80 7.57 6.24
C HIS A 175 -15.78 8.46 5.54
N GLU A 176 -15.72 9.73 5.93
CA GLU A 176 -14.80 10.68 5.31
C GLU A 176 -13.36 10.45 5.75
N PRO A 177 -12.36 10.81 4.92
CA PRO A 177 -10.96 10.77 5.32
C PRO A 177 -10.68 11.81 6.40
N ASN A 178 -9.68 11.54 7.23
CA ASN A 178 -9.09 12.55 8.10
C ASN A 178 -8.56 13.74 7.28
N ALA A 179 -8.43 14.92 7.91
CA ALA A 179 -7.87 16.11 7.26
C ALA A 179 -6.44 15.87 6.75
N GLN A 180 -6.10 16.44 5.59
CA GLN A 180 -4.75 16.33 5.00
C GLN A 180 -3.66 17.00 5.87
N PRO A 181 -2.38 16.61 5.72
CA PRO A 181 -1.90 15.46 4.94
C PRO A 181 -2.41 14.13 5.50
N ASN A 182 -2.52 13.11 4.65
CA ASN A 182 -2.91 11.77 5.09
C ASN A 182 -1.75 10.78 5.10
N TRP A 183 -0.69 11.04 4.33
CA TRP A 183 0.43 10.14 4.14
C TRP A 183 1.70 10.96 3.89
N THR A 184 2.78 10.66 4.61
CA THR A 184 4.09 11.30 4.44
C THR A 184 5.20 10.27 4.49
N PHE A 185 6.34 10.59 3.88
CA PHE A 185 7.57 9.81 4.03
C PHE A 185 8.10 9.92 5.47
N ALA A 186 8.78 8.87 5.94
CA ALA A 186 9.46 8.84 7.22
C ALA A 186 10.89 8.29 6.99
N PRO A 187 11.79 9.08 6.38
CA PRO A 187 13.10 8.62 5.94
C PRO A 187 14.11 8.41 7.09
N ARG A 188 13.80 8.95 8.27
CA ARG A 188 14.64 8.85 9.47
C ARG A 188 14.42 7.50 10.18
N PRO A 189 15.45 6.92 10.83
CA PRO A 189 15.28 5.72 11.64
C PRO A 189 14.18 5.91 12.69
N ALA A 190 13.31 4.92 12.84
CA ALA A 190 12.23 4.97 13.82
C ALA A 190 12.79 4.85 15.24
N GLY A 191 12.34 5.74 16.12
CA GLY A 191 12.54 5.69 17.57
C GLY A 191 11.21 5.70 18.31
N GLU A 192 11.22 6.06 19.60
CA GLU A 192 9.99 6.24 20.40
C GLU A 192 9.03 7.26 19.76
N THR A 193 9.60 8.31 19.16
CA THR A 193 8.88 9.28 18.34
C THR A 193 9.43 9.24 16.92
N VAL A 194 8.53 9.13 15.95
CA VAL A 194 8.87 9.21 14.52
C VAL A 194 8.86 10.67 14.12
N VAL A 195 9.95 11.13 13.51
CA VAL A 195 10.00 12.47 12.92
C VAL A 195 9.71 12.36 11.42
N SER A 196 8.64 13.02 10.98
CA SER A 196 8.18 13.01 9.59
C SER A 196 7.70 14.42 9.22
N ASP A 197 8.40 15.04 8.29
CA ASP A 197 8.06 16.34 7.76
C ASP A 197 7.24 16.17 6.46
N PRO A 198 6.20 16.96 6.20
CA PRO A 198 5.37 16.78 5.00
C PRO A 198 6.12 16.93 3.66
N TRP A 199 7.33 17.51 3.68
CA TRP A 199 8.22 17.66 2.52
C TRP A 199 9.34 16.61 2.45
N ASP A 200 9.36 15.66 3.40
CA ASP A 200 10.30 14.53 3.39
C ASP A 200 10.20 13.76 2.08
N TRP A 201 11.34 13.22 1.64
CA TRP A 201 11.45 12.48 0.39
C TRP A 201 12.29 11.23 0.58
N THR A 202 11.85 10.14 -0.04
CA THR A 202 12.65 8.94 -0.22
C THR A 202 12.66 8.61 -1.71
N PRO A 203 13.84 8.36 -2.31
CA PRO A 203 13.91 7.99 -3.72
C PRO A 203 13.04 6.77 -4.05
N PRO A 204 12.34 6.75 -5.19
CA PRO A 204 11.54 5.60 -5.62
C PRO A 204 12.40 4.33 -5.78
N GLY A 205 11.92 3.21 -5.24
CA GLY A 205 12.67 1.95 -5.22
C GLY A 205 13.76 1.83 -4.16
N ASP A 206 13.88 2.80 -3.25
CA ASP A 206 14.77 2.66 -2.10
C ASP A 206 14.26 1.56 -1.15
N PRO A 207 15.05 0.51 -0.86
CA PRO A 207 14.63 -0.58 0.02
C PRO A 207 14.42 -0.15 1.48
N GLY A 208 14.95 1.00 1.88
CA GLY A 208 14.78 1.62 3.19
C GLY A 208 13.50 2.44 3.36
N VAL A 209 12.65 2.54 2.33
CA VAL A 209 11.46 3.39 2.38
C VAL A 209 10.54 3.04 3.54
N SER A 210 10.24 4.07 4.33
CA SER A 210 9.27 4.04 5.42
C SER A 210 8.33 5.23 5.30
N THR A 211 7.11 5.06 5.78
CA THR A 211 6.07 6.07 5.66
C THR A 211 5.17 6.08 6.87
N VAL A 212 4.50 7.19 7.13
CA VAL A 212 3.48 7.31 8.18
C VAL A 212 2.17 7.77 7.58
N ASN A 213 1.05 7.21 8.03
CA ASN A 213 -0.26 7.54 7.49
C ASN A 213 -1.33 7.68 8.57
N SER A 214 -2.30 8.56 8.31
CA SER A 214 -3.45 8.82 9.17
C SER A 214 -4.68 9.14 8.31
N PHE A 215 -5.20 8.12 7.61
CA PHE A 215 -6.36 8.26 6.71
C PHE A 215 -7.71 8.20 7.44
N GLY A 216 -7.83 7.43 8.53
CA GLY A 216 -9.11 7.20 9.23
C GLY A 216 -9.97 6.05 8.66
N VAL A 217 -9.44 5.26 7.73
CA VAL A 217 -10.20 4.23 6.99
C VAL A 217 -11.45 4.85 6.33
N PRO A 218 -11.25 5.85 5.45
CA PRO A 218 -12.37 6.44 4.72
C PRO A 218 -13.08 5.36 3.92
N SER A 219 -14.38 5.47 3.71
CA SER A 219 -15.14 4.53 2.89
C SER A 219 -16.17 5.34 2.13
N PRO A 220 -16.31 5.16 0.81
CA PRO A 220 -17.54 5.54 0.13
C PRO A 220 -18.75 4.85 0.77
N ALA A 221 -19.96 5.29 0.42
CA ALA A 221 -21.17 4.58 0.81
C ALA A 221 -21.29 3.24 0.04
N PRO A 222 -21.99 2.22 0.56
CA PRO A 222 -22.23 0.96 -0.14
C PRO A 222 -22.70 1.11 -1.58
N GLU A 223 -23.57 2.09 -1.83
CA GLU A 223 -24.11 2.39 -3.15
C GLU A 223 -23.04 2.83 -4.16
N GLU A 224 -21.89 3.32 -3.68
CA GLU A 224 -20.75 3.73 -4.50
C GLU A 224 -19.69 2.62 -4.59
N TRP A 225 -19.33 1.98 -3.46
CA TRP A 225 -18.24 1.00 -3.46
C TRP A 225 -18.67 -0.38 -3.98
N MET A 226 -19.93 -0.79 -3.87
CA MET A 226 -20.37 -2.11 -4.36
C MET A 226 -20.25 -2.21 -5.90
N PRO A 227 -20.77 -1.25 -6.70
CA PRO A 227 -20.58 -1.30 -8.15
C PRO A 227 -19.11 -1.19 -8.57
N ASP A 228 -18.28 -0.47 -7.80
CA ASP A 228 -16.84 -0.41 -8.07
C ASP A 228 -16.13 -1.73 -7.76
N LEU A 229 -16.48 -2.38 -6.66
CA LEU A 229 -15.98 -3.70 -6.31
C LEU A 229 -16.33 -4.73 -7.41
N GLU A 230 -17.55 -4.72 -7.93
CA GLU A 230 -17.94 -5.60 -9.04
C GLU A 230 -17.04 -5.40 -10.28
N ARG A 231 -16.77 -4.14 -10.65
CA ARG A 231 -15.83 -3.84 -11.75
C ARG A 231 -14.39 -4.24 -11.42
N SER A 232 -13.97 -4.05 -10.17
CA SER A 232 -12.65 -4.45 -9.68
C SER A 232 -12.45 -5.96 -9.73
N LEU A 233 -13.47 -6.75 -9.36
CA LEU A 233 -13.48 -8.21 -9.47
C LEU A 233 -13.42 -8.66 -10.94
N ALA A 234 -14.05 -7.93 -11.86
CA ALA A 234 -13.96 -8.20 -13.30
C ALA A 234 -12.63 -7.75 -13.93
N ALA A 235 -11.81 -6.96 -13.22
CA ALA A 235 -10.55 -6.42 -13.73
C ALA A 235 -9.33 -7.32 -13.46
N VAL A 236 -9.48 -8.38 -12.65
CA VAL A 236 -8.42 -9.33 -12.31
C VAL A 236 -8.55 -10.62 -13.13
N ASP A 237 -7.43 -11.23 -13.49
CA ASP A 237 -7.37 -12.50 -14.24
C ASP A 237 -7.64 -13.73 -13.33
N ASP A 238 -7.78 -14.91 -13.94
CA ASP A 238 -8.03 -16.19 -13.26
C ASP A 238 -6.92 -16.63 -12.27
N ASP A 239 -5.68 -16.15 -12.48
CA ASP A 239 -4.54 -16.36 -11.60
C ASP A 239 -4.27 -15.18 -10.65
N GLN A 240 -5.29 -14.37 -10.39
CA GLN A 240 -5.26 -13.26 -9.46
C GLN A 240 -6.41 -13.37 -8.47
N LEU A 241 -6.10 -13.15 -7.20
CA LEU A 241 -7.04 -13.15 -6.10
C LEU A 241 -7.27 -11.71 -5.64
N LEU A 242 -8.52 -11.27 -5.63
CA LEU A 242 -8.95 -10.03 -4.99
C LEU A 242 -9.76 -10.35 -3.73
N LEU A 243 -9.16 -10.14 -2.56
CA LEU A 243 -9.84 -10.15 -1.26
C LEU A 243 -10.61 -8.83 -1.09
N VAL A 244 -11.62 -8.81 -0.22
CA VAL A 244 -12.32 -7.57 0.15
C VAL A 244 -12.19 -7.33 1.64
N SER A 245 -11.52 -6.25 2.02
CA SER A 245 -11.36 -5.87 3.42
C SER A 245 -12.60 -5.14 3.92
N VAL A 246 -13.07 -5.44 5.13
CA VAL A 246 -14.23 -4.80 5.74
C VAL A 246 -13.97 -4.40 7.18
N MET A 247 -14.67 -3.36 7.66
CA MET A 247 -14.59 -2.89 9.04
C MET A 247 -15.97 -2.49 9.57
N GLY A 248 -16.38 -3.15 10.66
CA GLY A 248 -17.59 -2.78 11.41
C GLY A 248 -17.40 -1.52 12.27
N SER A 249 -18.52 -0.96 12.68
CA SER A 249 -18.64 0.21 13.56
C SER A 249 -19.55 -0.11 14.75
N GLY A 250 -19.34 0.56 15.88
CA GLY A 250 -20.10 0.36 17.11
C GLY A 250 -19.30 -0.31 18.22
N ASP A 251 -20.01 -0.87 19.18
CA ASP A 251 -19.51 -1.58 20.36
C ASP A 251 -20.35 -2.84 20.67
N GLY A 252 -19.78 -3.76 21.44
CA GLY A 252 -20.44 -5.01 21.86
C GLY A 252 -21.13 -5.75 20.71
N THR A 253 -22.40 -6.13 20.91
CA THR A 253 -23.20 -6.82 19.90
C THR A 253 -23.40 -6.00 18.63
N ALA A 254 -23.59 -4.68 18.74
CA ALA A 254 -23.77 -3.82 17.56
C ALA A 254 -22.53 -3.84 16.65
N LEU A 255 -21.33 -3.94 17.22
CA LEU A 255 -20.10 -4.11 16.44
C LEU A 255 -20.08 -5.43 15.67
N VAL A 256 -20.47 -6.53 16.33
CA VAL A 256 -20.56 -7.87 15.70
C VAL A 256 -21.55 -7.85 14.54
N ASP A 257 -22.74 -7.31 14.77
CA ASP A 257 -23.80 -7.21 13.77
C ASP A 257 -23.39 -6.32 12.59
N ASP A 258 -22.66 -5.23 12.84
CA ASP A 258 -22.16 -4.33 11.80
C ASP A 258 -21.09 -5.00 10.93
N PHE A 259 -20.14 -5.72 11.55
CA PHE A 259 -19.14 -6.52 10.84
C PHE A 259 -19.79 -7.60 9.97
N ALA A 260 -20.76 -8.34 10.52
CA ALA A 260 -21.49 -9.35 9.77
C ALA A 260 -22.25 -8.73 8.59
N ARG A 261 -22.92 -7.60 8.81
CA ARG A 261 -23.64 -6.88 7.76
C ARG A 261 -22.73 -6.46 6.62
N VAL A 262 -21.62 -5.76 6.89
CA VAL A 262 -20.70 -5.30 5.83
C VAL A 262 -20.03 -6.48 5.11
N ALA A 263 -19.71 -7.57 5.82
CA ALA A 263 -19.17 -8.78 5.20
C ALA A 263 -20.19 -9.43 4.25
N CYS A 264 -21.46 -9.54 4.65
CA CYS A 264 -22.53 -10.02 3.77
C CYS A 264 -22.73 -9.10 2.56
N THR A 265 -22.70 -7.77 2.75
CA THR A 265 -22.78 -6.82 1.62
C THR A 265 -21.61 -6.98 0.65
N ALA A 266 -20.39 -7.25 1.14
CA ALA A 266 -19.25 -7.55 0.26
C ALA A 266 -19.45 -8.87 -0.50
N GLN A 267 -19.98 -9.92 0.16
CA GLN A 267 -20.32 -11.19 -0.48
C GLN A 267 -21.41 -11.01 -1.55
N GLU A 268 -22.43 -10.20 -1.28
CA GLU A 268 -23.50 -9.86 -2.23
C GLU A 268 -22.95 -9.16 -3.49
N ALA A 269 -21.93 -8.31 -3.31
CA ALA A 269 -21.20 -7.66 -4.41
C ALA A 269 -20.17 -8.58 -5.11
N GLY A 270 -20.13 -9.88 -4.76
CA GLY A 270 -19.31 -10.89 -5.42
C GLY A 270 -17.98 -11.22 -4.75
N ALA A 271 -17.69 -10.69 -3.55
CA ALA A 271 -16.49 -11.03 -2.81
C ALA A 271 -16.46 -12.53 -2.49
N THR A 272 -15.41 -13.23 -2.94
CA THR A 272 -15.23 -14.66 -2.64
C THR A 272 -14.30 -14.91 -1.45
N VAL A 273 -13.60 -13.87 -1.01
CA VAL A 273 -12.81 -13.83 0.24
C VAL A 273 -13.03 -12.48 0.90
N VAL A 274 -13.39 -12.51 2.18
CA VAL A 274 -13.55 -11.32 3.03
C VAL A 274 -12.41 -11.29 4.06
N GLU A 275 -11.73 -10.15 4.16
CA GLU A 275 -10.75 -9.85 5.19
C GLU A 275 -11.37 -8.95 6.26
N LEU A 276 -11.37 -9.39 7.52
CA LEU A 276 -11.80 -8.59 8.66
C LEU A 276 -10.65 -7.72 9.13
N ASN A 277 -10.79 -6.40 8.99
CA ASN A 277 -9.83 -5.44 9.53
C ASN A 277 -10.07 -5.27 11.04
N LEU A 278 -9.39 -6.10 11.82
CA LEU A 278 -9.49 -6.15 13.29
C LEU A 278 -8.41 -5.28 13.97
N SER A 279 -7.61 -4.57 13.17
CA SER A 279 -6.27 -4.08 13.56
C SER A 279 -6.04 -2.59 13.37
N CYS A 280 -7.04 -1.83 12.93
CA CYS A 280 -6.83 -0.44 12.53
C CYS A 280 -6.50 0.48 13.73
N PRO A 281 -5.34 1.15 13.74
CA PRO A 281 -4.93 2.08 14.80
C PRO A 281 -5.34 3.54 14.53
N ASN A 282 -6.15 3.81 13.49
CA ASN A 282 -6.49 5.16 13.05
C ASN A 282 -7.96 5.54 13.34
N THR A 283 -8.66 4.73 14.13
CA THR A 283 -10.05 5.04 14.50
C THR A 283 -10.03 6.08 15.62
N LEU A 284 -10.49 7.29 15.34
CA LEU A 284 -10.50 8.35 16.34
C LEU A 284 -11.42 7.99 17.52
N SER A 285 -11.01 8.37 18.73
CA SER A 285 -11.83 8.25 19.94
C SER A 285 -11.84 9.56 20.73
N GLY A 286 -12.77 9.70 21.68
CA GLY A 286 -12.82 10.85 22.60
C GLY A 286 -11.75 10.80 23.71
N SER A 287 -10.76 9.90 23.65
CA SER A 287 -9.69 9.79 24.63
C SER A 287 -8.63 10.90 24.43
N PRO A 288 -7.78 11.18 25.45
CA PRO A 288 -6.72 12.20 25.37
C PRO A 288 -5.72 11.96 24.23
N ASP A 289 -5.46 10.70 23.88
CA ASP A 289 -4.57 10.30 22.78
C ASP A 289 -5.29 10.24 21.42
N GLY A 290 -6.62 10.39 21.42
CA GLY A 290 -7.45 10.54 20.23
C GLY A 290 -7.66 9.27 19.42
N VAL A 291 -7.22 8.08 19.87
CA VAL A 291 -7.26 6.81 19.10
C VAL A 291 -7.89 5.67 19.91
N LYS A 292 -8.82 4.92 19.31
CA LYS A 292 -9.37 3.68 19.87
C LYS A 292 -8.35 2.54 19.71
N PRO A 293 -8.06 1.75 20.76
CA PRO A 293 -7.20 0.57 20.64
C PRO A 293 -7.73 -0.39 19.55
N PRO A 294 -6.83 -1.05 18.79
CA PRO A 294 -7.22 -2.09 17.84
C PRO A 294 -8.05 -3.20 18.50
N LEU A 295 -9.09 -3.69 17.81
CA LEU A 295 -9.98 -4.73 18.33
C LEU A 295 -9.21 -6.02 18.66
N CYS A 296 -8.19 -6.37 17.86
CA CYS A 296 -7.36 -7.56 18.05
C CYS A 296 -6.56 -7.59 19.36
N LEU A 297 -6.51 -6.50 20.13
CA LEU A 297 -5.95 -6.50 21.49
C LEU A 297 -6.89 -7.14 22.53
N ASP A 298 -8.18 -7.23 22.22
CA ASP A 298 -9.18 -7.94 23.02
C ASP A 298 -9.53 -9.26 22.32
N ALA A 299 -9.03 -10.38 22.87
CA ALA A 299 -9.18 -11.69 22.25
C ALA A 299 -10.65 -12.16 22.24
N ASP A 300 -11.43 -11.83 23.27
CA ASP A 300 -12.83 -12.27 23.38
C ASP A 300 -13.72 -11.46 22.44
N ALA A 301 -13.53 -10.14 22.39
CA ALA A 301 -14.25 -9.28 21.46
C ALA A 301 -13.89 -9.61 19.99
N THR A 302 -12.63 -9.93 19.73
CA THR A 302 -12.19 -10.38 18.40
C THR A 302 -12.85 -11.69 18.00
N LEU A 303 -12.86 -12.68 18.90
CA LEU A 303 -13.51 -13.95 18.62
C LEU A 303 -15.01 -13.77 18.37
N ALA A 304 -15.69 -12.96 19.19
CA ALA A 304 -17.12 -12.70 19.02
C ALA A 304 -17.46 -12.12 17.63
N VAL A 305 -16.63 -11.20 17.13
CA VAL A 305 -16.77 -10.66 15.76
C VAL A 305 -16.52 -11.76 14.71
N VAL A 306 -15.41 -12.50 14.82
CA VAL A 306 -15.06 -13.53 13.82
C VAL A 306 -16.12 -14.63 13.76
N GLU A 307 -16.62 -15.10 14.91
CA GLU A 307 -17.71 -16.07 14.96
C GLU A 307 -19.02 -15.51 14.38
N GLY A 308 -19.37 -14.27 14.71
CA GLY A 308 -20.57 -13.61 14.20
C GLY A 308 -20.55 -13.50 12.68
N VAL A 309 -19.42 -13.08 12.11
CA VAL A 309 -19.25 -13.02 10.65
C VAL A 309 -19.25 -14.41 10.03
N ARG A 310 -18.51 -15.37 10.62
CA ARG A 310 -18.43 -16.73 10.07
C ARG A 310 -19.81 -17.40 9.98
N ARG A 311 -20.67 -17.16 10.98
CA ARG A 311 -22.07 -17.64 10.99
C ARG A 311 -22.96 -16.97 9.95
N ALA A 312 -22.64 -15.74 9.52
CA ALA A 312 -23.46 -14.97 8.59
C ALA A 312 -23.09 -15.21 7.11
N LEU A 313 -21.82 -15.51 6.82
CA LEU A 313 -21.31 -15.76 5.48
C LEU A 313 -21.60 -17.20 4.99
N ASP A 314 -21.72 -17.40 3.67
CA ASP A 314 -21.73 -18.74 3.06
C ASP A 314 -20.41 -19.47 3.34
N ASP A 315 -20.47 -20.78 3.58
CA ASP A 315 -19.30 -21.60 3.90
C ASP A 315 -18.21 -21.58 2.81
N ARG A 316 -18.56 -21.23 1.56
CA ARG A 316 -17.62 -21.10 0.44
C ARG A 316 -16.90 -19.75 0.41
N THR A 317 -17.40 -18.75 1.14
CA THR A 317 -16.75 -17.45 1.25
C THR A 317 -15.58 -17.57 2.22
N GLY A 318 -14.37 -17.36 1.71
CA GLY A 318 -13.16 -17.41 2.52
C GLY A 318 -13.12 -16.26 3.53
N LEU A 319 -12.62 -16.52 4.74
CA LEU A 319 -12.54 -15.53 5.81
C LEU A 319 -11.09 -15.35 6.27
N VAL A 320 -10.61 -14.11 6.28
CA VAL A 320 -9.26 -13.75 6.74
C VAL A 320 -9.34 -12.80 7.93
N ALA A 321 -8.60 -13.08 9.00
CA ALA A 321 -8.47 -12.18 10.14
C ALA A 321 -7.19 -11.33 10.01
N LYS A 322 -7.32 -10.00 9.87
CA LYS A 322 -6.16 -9.10 9.77
C LYS A 322 -5.80 -8.46 11.13
N LEU A 323 -4.63 -8.80 11.65
CA LEU A 323 -4.18 -8.45 13.00
C LEU A 323 -3.10 -7.35 13.00
N SER A 324 -3.01 -6.62 14.11
CA SER A 324 -1.86 -5.77 14.42
C SER A 324 -0.66 -6.63 14.82
N TRP A 325 0.51 -6.03 15.04
CA TRP A 325 1.54 -6.73 15.77
C TRP A 325 1.04 -7.02 17.19
N LEU A 326 1.13 -8.29 17.60
CA LEU A 326 0.74 -8.81 18.90
C LEU A 326 1.93 -9.60 19.45
N ASP A 327 2.18 -9.50 20.75
CA ASP A 327 3.22 -10.30 21.37
C ASP A 327 2.87 -11.80 21.44
N GLY A 328 3.83 -12.61 21.87
CA GLY A 328 3.65 -14.07 21.96
C GLY A 328 2.43 -14.50 22.79
N PRO A 329 2.28 -14.02 24.05
CA PRO A 329 1.12 -14.31 24.88
C PRO A 329 -0.22 -13.92 24.23
N ALA A 330 -0.32 -12.71 23.67
CA ALA A 330 -1.55 -12.25 23.02
C ALA A 330 -1.91 -13.10 21.79
N LEU A 331 -0.93 -13.42 20.94
CA LEU A 331 -1.16 -14.33 19.80
C LEU A 331 -1.58 -15.72 20.24
N ALA A 332 -0.92 -16.29 21.26
CA ALA A 332 -1.25 -17.62 21.76
C ALA A 332 -2.64 -17.69 22.40
N ALA A 333 -3.12 -16.60 22.99
CA ALA A 333 -4.48 -16.50 23.54
C ALA A 333 -5.56 -16.39 22.45
N LEU A 334 -5.23 -15.82 21.29
CA LEU A 334 -6.18 -15.49 20.22
C LEU A 334 -6.18 -16.52 19.07
N VAL A 335 -5.02 -16.77 18.47
CA VAL A 335 -4.90 -17.49 17.18
C VAL A 335 -5.47 -18.91 17.24
N PRO A 336 -5.22 -19.74 18.27
CA PRO A 336 -5.82 -21.08 18.33
C PRO A 336 -7.35 -21.07 18.32
N ARG A 337 -7.98 -20.02 18.85
CA ARG A 337 -9.44 -19.85 18.86
C ARG A 337 -9.98 -19.35 17.51
N LEU A 338 -9.18 -18.56 16.78
CA LEU A 338 -9.52 -18.09 15.44
C LEU A 338 -9.32 -19.15 14.36
N ALA A 339 -8.28 -19.97 14.50
CA ALA A 339 -7.85 -20.93 13.48
C ALA A 339 -8.95 -21.85 12.91
N PRO A 340 -9.93 -22.37 13.68
CA PRO A 340 -11.03 -23.16 13.11
C PRO A 340 -12.08 -22.34 12.35
N LEU A 341 -12.05 -21.01 12.44
CA LEU A 341 -13.07 -20.10 11.91
C LEU A 341 -12.61 -19.34 10.66
N VAL A 342 -11.32 -19.36 10.35
CA VAL A 342 -10.71 -18.55 9.29
C VAL A 342 -9.88 -19.41 8.35
N ASP A 343 -9.87 -19.01 7.08
CA ASP A 343 -9.03 -19.59 6.03
C ASP A 343 -7.63 -18.96 6.03
N GLY A 344 -7.48 -17.77 6.62
CA GLY A 344 -6.19 -17.12 6.75
C GLY A 344 -6.09 -16.11 7.88
N VAL A 345 -4.85 -15.81 8.25
CA VAL A 345 -4.49 -14.72 9.15
C VAL A 345 -3.51 -13.80 8.43
N ALA A 346 -3.87 -12.53 8.34
CA ALA A 346 -3.09 -11.50 7.68
C ALA A 346 -2.42 -10.58 8.71
N GLY A 347 -1.17 -10.19 8.48
CA GLY A 347 -0.49 -9.27 9.38
C GLY A 347 0.95 -8.95 8.99
N ILE A 348 1.50 -7.84 9.45
CA ILE A 348 0.91 -6.92 10.43
C ILE A 348 0.30 -5.67 9.79
N ASN A 349 -0.73 -5.11 10.44
CA ASN A 349 -1.12 -3.73 10.16
C ASN A 349 -0.02 -2.74 10.56
N THR A 350 -0.16 -1.46 10.22
CA THR A 350 0.81 -0.41 10.60
C THR A 350 1.01 -0.34 12.11
N VAL A 351 2.22 -0.02 12.55
CA VAL A 351 2.55 0.16 13.97
C VAL A 351 2.11 1.56 14.40
N ALA A 352 1.32 1.65 15.47
CA ALA A 352 0.94 2.95 16.02
C ALA A 352 2.17 3.65 16.61
N SER A 353 2.45 4.87 16.18
CA SER A 353 3.63 5.62 16.62
C SER A 353 3.27 7.09 16.83
N ARG A 354 3.91 7.73 17.82
CA ARG A 354 3.87 9.18 17.94
C ARG A 354 4.62 9.80 16.76
N VAL A 355 3.99 10.71 16.04
CA VAL A 355 4.56 11.34 14.85
C VAL A 355 4.57 12.85 14.98
N VAL A 356 5.76 13.44 14.84
CA VAL A 356 5.99 14.89 14.91
C VAL A 356 6.81 15.34 13.71
N ARG A 357 6.73 16.62 13.39
CA ARG A 357 7.66 17.31 12.50
C ARG A 357 8.96 17.66 13.23
N SER A 358 9.98 18.07 12.48
CA SER A 358 11.26 18.49 13.04
C SER A 358 11.15 19.70 13.99
N ASP A 359 10.11 20.51 13.84
CA ASP A 359 9.80 21.65 14.71
C ASP A 359 8.99 21.28 15.97
N GLY A 360 8.73 19.98 16.18
CA GLY A 360 8.00 19.45 17.33
C GLY A 360 6.48 19.53 17.22
N GLN A 361 5.93 20.12 16.15
CA GLN A 361 4.49 20.12 15.92
C GLN A 361 4.00 18.76 15.39
N PRO A 362 2.74 18.39 15.58
CA PRO A 362 2.17 17.18 14.96
C PRO A 362 2.25 17.27 13.42
N THR A 363 2.71 16.20 12.77
CA THR A 363 2.71 16.09 11.30
C THR A 363 1.30 16.08 10.74
N PHE A 364 0.37 15.48 11.49
CA PHE A 364 -1.04 15.34 11.14
C PHE A 364 -1.91 16.26 12.01
N PRO A 365 -2.70 17.18 11.43
CA PRO A 365 -3.46 18.16 12.20
C PRO A 365 -4.41 17.50 13.21
N GLY A 366 -4.23 17.82 14.50
CA GLY A 366 -5.05 17.28 15.60
C GLY A 366 -4.82 15.79 15.90
N ARG A 367 -3.76 15.18 15.36
CA ARG A 367 -3.48 13.73 15.51
C ARG A 367 -2.01 13.50 15.82
N ALA A 368 -1.72 13.17 17.07
CA ALA A 368 -0.34 12.92 17.54
C ALA A 368 0.15 11.50 17.23
N VAL A 369 -0.76 10.57 16.99
CA VAL A 369 -0.47 9.16 16.68
C VAL A 369 -0.90 8.86 15.24
N ALA A 370 -0.04 8.14 14.52
CA ALA A 370 -0.31 7.68 13.16
C ALA A 370 0.31 6.29 12.94
N GLY A 371 -0.06 5.65 11.83
CA GLY A 371 0.45 4.32 11.47
C GLY A 371 1.78 4.39 10.73
N LEU A 372 2.85 3.89 11.35
CA LEU A 372 4.17 3.67 10.75
C LEU A 372 4.18 2.38 9.92
N SER A 373 4.73 2.45 8.71
CA SER A 373 4.86 1.34 7.75
C SER A 373 6.15 1.42 6.95
N GLY A 374 6.40 0.40 6.13
CA GLY A 374 7.62 0.27 5.32
C GLY A 374 8.75 -0.39 6.10
N ALA A 375 10.00 -0.15 5.70
CA ALA A 375 11.18 -0.85 6.22
C ALA A 375 11.29 -0.80 7.75
N ALA A 376 10.82 0.28 8.38
CA ALA A 376 10.82 0.47 9.82
C ALA A 376 10.04 -0.60 10.62
N VAL A 377 9.09 -1.32 10.00
CA VAL A 377 8.29 -2.36 10.68
C VAL A 377 8.63 -3.78 10.21
N ARG A 378 9.71 -3.95 9.44
CA ARG A 378 10.11 -5.24 8.85
C ARG A 378 10.36 -6.31 9.91
N ASP A 379 11.08 -5.97 10.98
CA ASP A 379 11.43 -6.94 12.02
C ASP A 379 10.19 -7.41 12.80
N ALA A 380 9.26 -6.49 13.07
CA ALA A 380 7.98 -6.80 13.70
C ALA A 380 7.12 -7.72 12.81
N ALA A 381 7.09 -7.47 11.51
CA ALA A 381 6.38 -8.32 10.55
C ALA A 381 6.99 -9.73 10.47
N LEU A 382 8.32 -9.83 10.46
CA LEU A 382 9.03 -11.11 10.42
C LEU A 382 8.82 -11.92 11.71
N ASP A 383 8.87 -11.27 12.87
CA ASP A 383 8.56 -11.88 14.17
C ASP A 383 7.10 -12.40 14.21
N ALA A 384 6.13 -11.56 13.86
CA ALA A 384 4.72 -11.96 13.83
C ALA A 384 4.47 -13.13 12.87
N THR A 385 5.08 -13.10 11.67
CA THR A 385 4.94 -14.17 10.67
C THR A 385 5.45 -15.50 11.23
N ARG A 386 6.65 -15.52 11.83
CA ARG A 386 7.21 -16.74 12.44
C ARG A 386 6.32 -17.28 13.56
N ARG A 387 5.76 -16.41 14.39
CA ARG A 387 4.84 -16.81 15.48
C ARG A 387 3.54 -17.40 14.94
N LEU A 388 2.94 -16.78 13.92
CA LEU A 388 1.73 -17.28 13.29
C LEU A 388 1.95 -18.66 12.65
N VAL A 389 3.07 -18.83 11.94
CA VAL A 389 3.46 -20.12 11.35
C VAL A 389 3.67 -21.18 12.43
N ALA A 390 4.37 -20.85 13.52
CA ALA A 390 4.56 -21.79 14.64
C ALA A 390 3.23 -22.19 15.30
N LEU A 391 2.29 -21.26 15.46
CA LEU A 391 0.97 -21.54 16.03
C LEU A 391 0.10 -22.39 15.09
N ARG A 392 0.15 -22.13 13.78
CA ARG A 392 -0.48 -22.98 12.75
C ARG A 392 0.02 -24.42 12.85
N ASP A 393 1.34 -24.59 12.83
CA ASP A 393 1.99 -25.90 12.80
C ASP A 393 1.75 -26.68 14.10
N ALA A 394 1.70 -26.00 15.24
CA ALA A 394 1.40 -26.62 16.54
C ALA A 394 -0.10 -26.95 16.73
N GLY A 395 -1.00 -26.15 16.16
CA GLY A 395 -2.45 -26.26 16.39
C GLY A 395 -3.17 -27.29 15.51
N GLY A 396 -2.52 -27.80 14.45
CA GLY A 396 -3.13 -28.78 13.54
C GLY A 396 -4.26 -28.23 12.65
N HIS A 397 -4.61 -26.96 12.79
CA HIS A 397 -5.53 -26.25 11.90
C HIS A 397 -4.78 -25.76 10.65
N ARG A 398 -5.48 -25.71 9.51
CA ARG A 398 -4.94 -25.16 8.27
C ARG A 398 -5.53 -23.78 8.04
N PHE A 399 -4.73 -22.75 8.25
CA PHE A 399 -5.00 -21.39 7.77
C PHE A 399 -3.74 -20.86 7.09
N ASP A 400 -3.92 -20.03 6.06
CA ASP A 400 -2.82 -19.40 5.35
C ASP A 400 -2.33 -18.16 6.08
N VAL A 401 -1.03 -17.89 6.02
CA VAL A 401 -0.43 -16.68 6.59
C VAL A 401 -0.17 -15.68 5.46
N LEU A 402 -0.89 -14.56 5.47
CA LEU A 402 -0.73 -13.45 4.54
C LEU A 402 0.16 -12.39 5.20
N ALA A 403 1.47 -12.51 4.99
CA ALA A 403 2.45 -11.67 5.66
C ALA A 403 2.59 -10.30 4.98
N MET A 404 2.75 -9.24 5.77
CA MET A 404 2.98 -7.88 5.29
C MET A 404 3.70 -7.03 6.34
N GLY A 405 4.36 -5.97 5.86
CA GLY A 405 5.14 -5.05 6.68
C GLY A 405 6.62 -5.09 6.29
N GLY A 406 7.17 -3.94 5.86
CA GLY A 406 8.59 -3.86 5.47
C GLY A 406 8.97 -4.55 4.16
N VAL A 407 7.99 -4.91 3.32
CA VAL A 407 8.21 -5.46 1.97
C VAL A 407 8.43 -4.31 0.99
N THR A 408 9.68 -4.08 0.63
CA THR A 408 10.14 -2.94 -0.17
C THR A 408 11.09 -3.34 -1.30
N ASP A 409 11.52 -4.61 -1.33
CA ASP A 409 12.41 -5.19 -2.32
C ASP A 409 12.22 -6.72 -2.39
N VAL A 410 12.94 -7.38 -3.30
CA VAL A 410 12.90 -8.84 -3.48
C VAL A 410 13.36 -9.58 -2.21
N ALA A 411 14.37 -9.06 -1.52
CA ALA A 411 14.94 -9.72 -0.33
C ALA A 411 13.95 -9.72 0.85
N SER A 412 13.23 -8.63 1.07
CA SER A 412 12.20 -8.52 2.10
C SER A 412 10.96 -9.34 1.78
N PHE A 413 10.59 -9.49 0.49
CA PHE A 413 9.60 -10.48 0.08
C PHE A 413 10.05 -11.90 0.44
N ALA A 414 11.26 -12.29 0.02
CA ALA A 414 11.80 -13.61 0.26
C ALA A 414 11.88 -13.95 1.76
N ALA A 415 12.32 -13.00 2.60
CA ALA A 415 12.43 -13.19 4.04
C ALA A 415 11.10 -13.58 4.72
N LEU A 416 9.98 -12.97 4.31
CA LEU A 416 8.65 -13.33 4.85
C LEU A 416 8.14 -14.65 4.26
N TYR A 417 8.40 -14.91 2.99
CA TYR A 417 8.01 -16.16 2.34
C TYR A 417 8.76 -17.37 2.95
N ASP A 418 10.06 -17.23 3.17
CA ASP A 418 10.93 -18.23 3.81
C ASP A 418 10.59 -18.44 5.29
N ALA A 419 10.01 -17.42 5.95
CA ALA A 419 9.44 -17.55 7.28
C ALA A 419 8.15 -18.39 7.31
N GLY A 420 7.64 -18.83 6.16
CA GLY A 420 6.49 -19.73 6.03
C GLY A 420 5.18 -19.06 5.63
N ALA A 421 5.20 -17.78 5.25
CA ALA A 421 4.02 -17.08 4.72
C ALA A 421 3.54 -17.71 3.41
N ASP A 422 2.24 -17.80 3.20
CA ASP A 422 1.64 -18.37 1.98
C ASP A 422 1.49 -17.31 0.88
N ALA A 423 1.29 -16.05 1.29
CA ALA A 423 1.41 -14.88 0.42
C ALA A 423 2.09 -13.73 1.17
N VAL A 424 2.73 -12.83 0.41
CA VAL A 424 3.42 -11.66 0.96
C VAL A 424 2.90 -10.39 0.27
N GLN A 425 2.42 -9.43 1.05
CA GLN A 425 1.82 -8.20 0.53
C GLN A 425 2.67 -6.96 0.86
N ALA A 426 2.75 -6.02 -0.08
CA ALA A 426 3.53 -4.79 0.02
C ALA A 426 2.65 -3.54 -0.15
N ALA A 427 2.61 -2.67 0.87
CA ALA A 427 1.97 -1.35 0.77
C ALA A 427 3.00 -0.26 0.44
N SER A 428 3.88 0.09 1.39
CA SER A 428 4.91 1.11 1.18
C SER A 428 5.87 0.77 0.04
N GLY A 429 6.19 -0.51 -0.16
CA GLY A 429 6.95 -0.98 -1.33
C GLY A 429 6.22 -0.76 -2.65
N ALA A 430 4.93 -1.12 -2.76
CA ALA A 430 4.13 -0.89 -3.98
C ALA A 430 3.84 0.60 -4.23
N PHE A 431 3.81 1.41 -3.17
CA PHE A 431 3.78 2.86 -3.26
C PHE A 431 5.08 3.41 -3.85
N ALA A 432 6.23 3.05 -3.28
CA ALA A 432 7.53 3.61 -3.67
C ALA A 432 8.13 3.00 -4.93
N ASP A 433 7.78 1.75 -5.25
CA ASP A 433 8.20 1.03 -6.46
C ASP A 433 7.03 0.24 -7.06
N PRO A 434 6.34 0.82 -8.06
CA PRO A 434 5.27 0.12 -8.76
C PRO A 434 5.71 -1.13 -9.53
N PHE A 435 7.02 -1.35 -9.70
CA PHE A 435 7.58 -2.53 -10.35
C PHE A 435 8.01 -3.64 -9.38
N LEU A 436 7.76 -3.52 -8.08
CA LEU A 436 8.19 -4.51 -7.09
C LEU A 436 7.75 -5.95 -7.43
N ALA A 437 6.52 -6.15 -7.89
CA ALA A 437 6.05 -7.48 -8.29
C ALA A 437 6.81 -8.05 -9.49
N ARG A 438 7.09 -7.23 -10.51
CA ARG A 438 7.95 -7.61 -11.65
C ARG A 438 9.31 -8.09 -11.16
N ASP A 439 9.93 -7.35 -10.25
CA ASP A 439 11.27 -7.65 -9.75
C ASP A 439 11.28 -8.95 -8.94
N CYS A 440 10.26 -9.19 -8.10
CA CYS A 440 10.08 -10.47 -7.41
C CYS A 440 9.89 -11.64 -8.38
N ILE A 441 9.04 -11.48 -9.40
CA ILE A 441 8.77 -12.52 -10.41
C ILE A 441 10.05 -12.81 -11.22
N ALA A 442 10.76 -11.79 -11.67
CA ALA A 442 11.99 -11.97 -12.43
C ALA A 442 13.09 -12.67 -11.63
N ALA A 443 13.21 -12.35 -10.34
CA ALA A 443 14.25 -12.92 -9.49
C ALA A 443 13.92 -14.33 -8.95
N LEU A 444 12.65 -14.60 -8.65
CA LEU A 444 12.22 -15.79 -7.90
C LEU A 444 11.23 -16.67 -8.66
N GLY A 445 10.69 -16.24 -9.79
CA GLY A 445 9.62 -16.92 -10.51
C GLY A 445 9.93 -18.37 -10.87
N ASP A 446 11.18 -18.71 -11.16
CA ASP A 446 11.63 -20.06 -11.53
C ASP A 446 12.07 -20.91 -10.33
N ALA A 447 12.36 -20.29 -9.18
CA ALA A 447 12.97 -20.97 -8.04
C ALA A 447 12.11 -20.97 -6.76
N LEU A 448 11.09 -20.11 -6.65
CA LEU A 448 10.28 -19.98 -5.43
C LEU A 448 9.60 -21.33 -5.12
N PRO A 449 9.74 -21.89 -3.91
CA PRO A 449 9.21 -23.21 -3.58
C PRO A 449 7.68 -23.17 -3.46
N ARG A 450 7.06 -24.34 -3.19
CA ARG A 450 5.61 -24.52 -3.00
C ARG A 450 4.73 -24.12 -4.20
N SER A 451 5.32 -24.03 -5.39
CA SER A 451 4.52 -23.94 -6.61
C SER A 451 3.81 -25.25 -6.89
N VAL A 452 2.58 -25.18 -7.38
CA VAL A 452 1.82 -26.31 -7.92
C VAL A 452 1.91 -26.30 -9.46
N PRO A 453 2.00 -27.48 -10.11
CA PRO A 453 1.76 -27.60 -11.55
C PRO A 453 0.33 -27.17 -11.89
N ARG A 454 0.12 -26.67 -13.11
CA ARG A 454 -1.20 -26.32 -13.63
C ARG A 454 -2.09 -27.54 -13.84
#